data_AF-A0A2V8PL21-F1
#
_entry.id   AF-A0A2V8PL21-F1
#
_cell.length_a   1.000
_cell.length_b   1.000
_cell.length_c   1.000
_cell.angle_alpha   90.00
_cell.angle_beta   90.00
_cell.angle_gamma   90.00
#
_symmetry.space_group_name_H-M   'P 1'
#
loop_
_entity.id
_entity.type
_entity.pdbx_description
1 polymer ?
#
loop_
_entity_poly.entity_id
_entity_poly.type
_entity_poly.pdbx_seq_one_letter_code
_entity_poly.pdbx_strand_id
1 'polypeptide(L)'
;MAHRKNVSTLSNPQLTQLRALLDQFINKPNNNPVAEHKAAGMDMSLMIHDMGFLVWHQHFIAELETWLANNGGEKFVPLPYWNPAKPIPTQLNKGNNNVNMPLPANLKNAALKTISTYTALNNRVVPYHGAVHNAAGGQMPNPDTSPSDPIFWPFHAFLVAVYERWRNF
;
A
#
# COMPACT_ATOMS: atom_id res chain seq x y z
N MET A 1 1.53 5.48 -12.48
CA MET A 1 0.25 5.51 -11.74
C MET A 1 -1.00 5.51 -12.64
N ALA A 2 -0.90 5.46 -13.98
CA ALA A 2 -1.95 5.86 -14.93
C ALA A 2 -3.31 5.09 -14.88
N HIS A 3 -3.47 4.04 -14.07
CA HIS A 3 -4.75 3.34 -13.92
C HIS A 3 -5.33 3.33 -12.49
N ARG A 4 -4.50 3.57 -11.45
CA ARG A 4 -4.96 3.65 -10.04
C ARG A 4 -5.38 5.09 -9.72
N LYS A 5 -6.59 5.28 -9.19
CA LYS A 5 -7.08 6.59 -8.74
C LYS A 5 -6.39 7.00 -7.43
N ASN A 6 -6.26 8.30 -7.18
CA ASN A 6 -5.84 8.78 -5.87
C ASN A 6 -7.05 8.81 -4.93
N VAL A 7 -6.89 8.40 -3.67
CA VAL A 7 -7.95 8.52 -2.65
C VAL A 7 -8.50 9.95 -2.53
N SER A 8 -7.68 10.97 -2.83
CA SER A 8 -8.12 12.38 -2.82
C SER A 8 -9.13 12.74 -3.91
N THR A 9 -9.35 11.87 -4.90
CA THR A 9 -10.36 12.05 -5.95
C THR A 9 -11.72 11.44 -5.59
N LEU A 10 -11.78 10.70 -4.47
CA LEU A 10 -13.01 10.09 -3.99
C LEU A 10 -13.79 11.08 -3.12
N SER A 11 -15.11 11.04 -3.22
CA SER A 11 -15.99 11.79 -2.32
C SER A 11 -15.98 11.20 -0.90
N ASN A 12 -16.44 11.97 0.09
CA ASN A 12 -16.57 11.50 1.47
C ASN A 12 -17.41 10.20 1.58
N PRO A 13 -18.58 10.06 0.90
CA PRO A 13 -19.30 8.78 0.89
C PRO A 13 -18.51 7.62 0.29
N GLN A 14 -17.74 7.86 -0.78
CA GLN A 14 -16.89 6.82 -1.38
C GLN A 14 -15.76 6.40 -0.43
N LEU A 15 -15.14 7.35 0.28
CA LEU A 15 -14.11 7.07 1.28
C LEU A 15 -14.68 6.29 2.48
N THR A 16 -15.88 6.64 2.95
CA THR A 16 -16.57 5.89 4.00
C THR A 16 -16.88 4.46 3.55
N GLN A 17 -17.35 4.27 2.31
CA GLN A 17 -17.62 2.94 1.79
C GLN A 17 -16.33 2.11 1.61
N LEU A 18 -15.26 2.72 1.10
CA LEU A 18 -13.95 2.07 0.99
C LEU A 18 -13.46 1.66 2.38
N ARG A 19 -13.58 2.54 3.38
CA ARG A 19 -13.22 2.23 4.78
C ARG A 19 -13.97 1.01 5.29
N ALA A 20 -15.28 0.94 5.12
CA ALA A 20 -16.08 -0.18 5.59
C ALA A 20 -15.67 -1.52 4.94
N LEU A 21 -15.35 -1.51 3.64
CA LEU A 21 -14.86 -2.69 2.92
C LEU A 21 -13.47 -3.11 3.40
N LEU A 22 -12.56 -2.16 3.63
CA LEU A 22 -11.24 -2.44 4.20
C LEU A 22 -11.37 -3.06 5.60
N ASP A 23 -12.24 -2.52 6.47
CA ASP A 23 -12.45 -3.07 7.80
C ASP A 23 -12.99 -4.51 7.74
N GLN A 24 -13.89 -4.82 6.79
CA GLN A 24 -14.37 -6.20 6.58
C GLN A 24 -13.25 -7.14 6.11
N PHE A 25 -12.44 -6.69 5.13
CA PHE A 25 -11.32 -7.48 4.62
C PHE A 25 -10.25 -7.74 5.69
N ILE A 26 -9.91 -6.72 6.47
CA ILE A 26 -8.92 -6.79 7.57
C ILE A 26 -9.38 -7.77 8.66
N ASN A 27 -10.67 -7.76 8.98
CA ASN A 27 -11.24 -8.56 10.08
C ASN A 27 -11.87 -9.88 9.64
N LYS A 28 -11.53 -10.41 8.45
CA LYS A 28 -12.00 -11.73 8.02
C LYS A 28 -11.70 -12.78 9.12
N PRO A 29 -12.65 -13.67 9.48
CA PRO A 29 -12.40 -14.66 10.53
C PRO A 29 -11.35 -15.70 10.12
N ASN A 30 -11.29 -16.02 8.83
CA ASN A 30 -10.31 -16.92 8.23
C ASN A 30 -9.53 -16.17 7.15
N ASN A 31 -8.25 -16.50 6.97
CA ASN A 31 -7.38 -15.87 5.97
C ASN A 31 -7.39 -14.33 6.12
N ASN A 32 -7.25 -13.87 7.37
CA ASN A 32 -7.12 -12.44 7.63
C ASN A 32 -5.74 -11.97 7.20
N PRO A 33 -5.65 -10.79 6.56
CA PRO A 33 -4.40 -10.32 5.96
C PRO A 33 -3.31 -10.00 7.00
N VAL A 34 -3.68 -9.73 8.26
CA VAL A 34 -2.69 -9.45 9.31
C VAL A 34 -1.89 -10.71 9.65
N ALA A 35 -2.57 -11.84 9.84
CA ALA A 35 -1.94 -13.13 10.09
C ALA A 35 -1.13 -13.62 8.87
N GLU A 36 -1.66 -13.39 7.67
CA GLU A 36 -0.98 -13.74 6.41
C GLU A 36 0.34 -12.96 6.24
N HIS A 37 0.30 -11.63 6.39
CA HIS A 37 1.50 -10.79 6.33
C HIS A 37 2.53 -11.18 7.40
N LYS A 38 2.07 -11.47 8.62
CA LYS A 38 2.95 -11.94 9.71
C LYS A 38 3.61 -13.27 9.36
N ALA A 39 2.86 -14.25 8.86
CA ALA A 39 3.40 -15.53 8.44
C ALA A 39 4.41 -15.36 7.29
N ALA A 40 4.09 -14.53 6.31
CA ALA A 40 4.98 -14.23 5.19
C ALA A 40 6.26 -13.48 5.63
N GLY A 41 6.18 -12.67 6.69
CA GLY A 41 7.34 -12.04 7.34
C GLY A 41 8.28 -13.02 8.05
N MET A 42 7.79 -14.20 8.44
CA MET A 42 8.59 -15.28 9.03
C MET A 42 9.19 -16.21 7.97
N ASP A 43 8.66 -16.20 6.76
CA ASP A 43 9.15 -17.02 5.66
C ASP A 43 10.28 -16.33 4.91
N MET A 44 11.52 -16.72 5.24
CA MET A 44 12.72 -16.17 4.62
C MET A 44 12.84 -16.47 3.11
N SER A 45 12.05 -17.39 2.56
CA SER A 45 12.00 -17.62 1.11
C SER A 45 11.24 -16.52 0.36
N LEU A 46 10.33 -15.83 1.06
CA LEU A 46 9.52 -14.75 0.48
C LEU A 46 10.21 -13.39 0.59
N MET A 47 11.04 -13.17 1.61
CA MET A 47 11.77 -11.91 1.83
C MET A 47 10.88 -10.65 1.70
N ILE A 48 9.68 -10.67 2.29
CA ILE A 48 8.65 -9.65 2.03
C ILE A 48 9.01 -8.24 2.49
N HIS A 49 10.01 -8.10 3.38
CA HIS A 49 10.54 -6.79 3.82
C HIS A 49 11.95 -6.51 3.27
N ASP A 50 12.41 -7.31 2.31
CA ASP A 50 13.68 -7.15 1.58
C ASP A 50 13.44 -7.39 0.08
N MET A 51 14.10 -8.36 -0.56
CA MET A 51 14.09 -8.48 -2.02
C MET A 51 12.73 -8.92 -2.59
N GLY A 52 11.87 -9.58 -1.81
CA GLY A 52 10.52 -9.92 -2.24
C GLY A 52 9.51 -8.77 -2.12
N PHE A 53 9.91 -7.62 -1.55
CA PHE A 53 8.99 -6.58 -1.10
C PHE A 53 7.98 -6.13 -2.17
N LEU A 54 8.43 -5.68 -3.34
CA LEU A 54 7.51 -5.13 -4.34
C LEU A 54 6.61 -6.19 -4.98
N VAL A 55 7.15 -7.39 -5.24
CA VAL A 55 6.39 -8.47 -5.88
C VAL A 55 5.36 -9.04 -4.92
N TRP A 56 5.74 -9.33 -3.68
CA TRP A 56 4.83 -9.88 -2.68
C TRP A 56 3.72 -8.90 -2.32
N HIS A 57 4.03 -7.62 -2.10
CA HIS A 57 2.99 -6.63 -1.82
C HIS A 57 2.10 -6.33 -3.04
N GLN A 58 2.59 -6.50 -4.28
CA GLN A 58 1.71 -6.47 -5.45
C GLN A 58 0.70 -7.62 -5.44
N HIS A 59 1.14 -8.84 -5.10
CA HIS A 59 0.24 -9.97 -4.93
C HIS A 59 -0.79 -9.72 -3.82
N PHE A 60 -0.34 -9.23 -2.67
CA PHE A 60 -1.19 -8.93 -1.53
C PHE A 60 -2.26 -7.86 -1.83
N ILE A 61 -1.91 -6.84 -2.62
CA ILE A 61 -2.87 -5.85 -3.12
C ILE A 61 -3.86 -6.48 -4.11
N ALA A 62 -3.41 -7.38 -4.97
CA ALA A 62 -4.28 -8.08 -5.93
C ALA A 62 -5.32 -8.98 -5.23
N GLU A 63 -5.00 -9.55 -4.06
CA GLU A 63 -5.94 -10.31 -3.26
C GLU A 63 -7.04 -9.43 -2.66
N LEU A 64 -6.70 -8.25 -2.14
CA LEU A 64 -7.69 -7.25 -1.72
C LEU A 64 -8.54 -6.81 -2.91
N GLU A 65 -7.95 -6.51 -4.06
CA GLU A 65 -8.69 -6.12 -5.27
C GLU A 65 -9.66 -7.21 -5.73
N THR A 66 -9.23 -8.47 -5.72
CA THR A 66 -10.09 -9.64 -6.00
C THR A 66 -11.24 -9.71 -5.01
N TRP A 67 -10.96 -9.53 -3.71
CA TRP A 67 -11.99 -9.54 -2.69
C TRP A 67 -12.98 -8.38 -2.87
N LEU A 68 -12.50 -7.16 -3.17
CA LEU A 68 -13.35 -5.99 -3.41
C LEU A 68 -14.30 -6.23 -4.60
N ALA A 69 -13.79 -6.77 -5.71
CA ALA A 69 -14.61 -7.10 -6.88
C ALA A 69 -15.76 -8.05 -6.53
N ASN A 70 -15.53 -9.00 -5.61
CA ASN A 70 -16.51 -10.00 -5.19
C ASN A 70 -17.43 -9.54 -4.04
N ASN A 71 -17.16 -8.38 -3.41
CA ASN A 71 -17.87 -7.91 -2.21
C ASN A 71 -18.44 -6.49 -2.40
N GLY A 72 -18.83 -6.12 -3.62
CA GLY A 72 -19.50 -4.84 -3.90
C GLY A 72 -18.58 -3.61 -3.92
N GLY A 73 -17.27 -3.83 -4.06
CA GLY A 73 -16.22 -2.83 -4.13
C GLY A 73 -15.59 -2.64 -5.51
N GLU A 74 -16.21 -3.12 -6.60
CA GLU A 74 -15.61 -3.13 -7.95
C GLU A 74 -15.18 -1.74 -8.42
N LYS A 75 -15.92 -0.69 -8.07
CA LYS A 75 -15.56 0.71 -8.35
C LYS A 75 -14.26 1.20 -7.70
N PHE A 76 -13.76 0.47 -6.71
CA PHE A 76 -12.47 0.67 -6.06
C PHE A 76 -11.40 -0.27 -6.60
N VAL A 77 -11.63 -0.96 -7.71
CA VAL A 77 -10.65 -1.79 -8.40
C VAL A 77 -10.23 -1.08 -9.69
N PRO A 78 -8.92 -0.84 -9.91
CA PRO A 78 -7.80 -1.12 -9.02
C PRO A 78 -7.82 -0.24 -7.75
N LEU A 79 -7.23 -0.73 -6.66
CA LEU A 79 -7.26 -0.08 -5.34
C LEU A 79 -6.74 1.36 -5.43
N PRO A 80 -7.50 2.37 -4.97
CA PRO A 80 -7.06 3.75 -4.94
C PRO A 80 -5.84 3.91 -4.03
N TYR A 81 -4.83 4.62 -4.53
CA TYR A 81 -3.61 4.86 -3.78
C TYR A 81 -3.69 6.12 -2.92
N TRP A 82 -2.94 6.15 -1.83
CA TRP A 82 -2.68 7.36 -1.04
C TRP A 82 -1.25 7.84 -1.25
N ASN A 83 -1.08 9.10 -1.66
CA ASN A 83 0.22 9.74 -1.78
C ASN A 83 0.64 10.28 -0.40
N PRO A 84 1.74 9.78 0.21
CA PRO A 84 2.17 10.21 1.56
C PRO A 84 2.55 11.69 1.67
N ALA A 85 2.67 12.42 0.55
CA ALA A 85 2.78 13.87 0.51
C ALA A 85 1.49 14.61 0.92
N LYS A 86 0.38 13.90 1.06
CA LYS A 86 -0.94 14.45 1.34
C LYS A 86 -1.46 13.92 2.68
N PRO A 87 -2.23 14.72 3.43
CA PRO A 87 -2.87 14.23 4.65
C PRO A 87 -3.69 12.96 4.39
N ILE A 88 -3.74 12.08 5.39
CA ILE A 88 -4.60 10.88 5.34
C ILE A 88 -6.07 11.36 5.37
N PRO A 89 -6.93 10.91 4.45
CA PRO A 89 -8.36 11.24 4.49
C PRO A 89 -8.97 10.82 5.83
N THR A 90 -9.82 11.66 6.42
CA THR A 90 -10.34 11.46 7.78
C THR A 90 -11.06 10.12 7.95
N GLN A 91 -11.74 9.63 6.92
CA GLN A 91 -12.42 8.32 6.93
C GLN A 91 -11.45 7.14 7.00
N LEU A 92 -10.25 7.27 6.43
CA LEU A 92 -9.23 6.23 6.39
C LEU A 92 -8.25 6.33 7.56
N ASN A 93 -8.23 7.45 8.27
CA ASN A 93 -7.37 7.66 9.43
C ASN A 93 -7.86 6.81 10.62
N LYS A 94 -6.94 6.14 11.32
CA LYS A 94 -7.19 5.36 12.55
C LYS A 94 -6.33 5.86 13.73
N GLY A 95 -6.18 7.18 13.85
CA GLY A 95 -5.30 7.82 14.84
C GLY A 95 -3.85 8.00 14.35
N ASN A 96 -3.64 7.99 13.05
CA ASN A 96 -2.33 8.20 12.42
C ASN A 96 -1.94 9.68 12.40
N ASN A 97 -0.63 9.91 12.43
CA ASN A 97 -0.03 11.23 12.25
C ASN A 97 -0.15 11.72 10.80
N ASN A 98 0.02 13.03 10.60
CA ASN A 98 0.24 13.59 9.27
C ASN A 98 1.68 13.34 8.81
N VAL A 99 1.86 12.44 7.84
CA VAL A 99 3.17 12.00 7.37
C VAL A 99 3.93 13.08 6.59
N ASN A 100 3.26 13.79 5.68
CA ASN A 100 3.83 14.84 4.82
C ASN A 100 5.17 14.44 4.15
N MET A 101 5.24 13.25 3.57
CA MET A 101 6.46 12.70 2.97
C MET A 101 6.30 12.54 1.45
N PRO A 102 6.83 13.48 0.65
CA PRO A 102 6.76 13.35 -0.81
C PRO A 102 7.67 12.25 -1.33
N LEU A 103 7.30 11.69 -2.48
CA LEU A 103 8.11 10.71 -3.17
C LEU A 103 9.51 11.29 -3.47
N PRO A 104 10.60 10.62 -3.06
CA PRO A 104 11.95 11.13 -3.20
C PRO A 104 12.35 11.22 -4.67
N ALA A 105 13.29 12.13 -4.97
CA ALA A 105 13.70 12.42 -6.35
C ALA A 105 14.18 11.17 -7.11
N ASN A 106 14.84 10.24 -6.43
CA ASN A 106 15.35 8.96 -6.96
C ASN A 106 14.25 7.92 -7.29
N LEU A 107 12.98 8.21 -6.96
CA LEU A 107 11.78 7.42 -7.29
C LEU A 107 10.79 8.20 -8.17
N LYS A 108 11.11 9.43 -8.60
CA LYS A 108 10.29 10.18 -9.57
C LYS A 108 10.49 9.64 -10.99
N ASN A 109 9.55 9.94 -11.89
CA ASN A 109 9.55 9.44 -13.28
C ASN A 109 10.90 9.55 -14.01
N ALA A 110 11.63 10.66 -13.86
CA ALA A 110 12.93 10.84 -14.50
C ALA A 110 13.96 9.80 -14.01
N ALA A 111 14.02 9.55 -12.70
CA ALA A 111 14.91 8.56 -12.11
C ALA A 111 14.42 7.12 -12.36
N LEU A 112 13.10 6.87 -12.30
CA LEU A 112 12.55 5.53 -12.55
C LEU A 112 12.92 5.01 -13.95
N LYS A 113 12.90 5.87 -14.97
CA LYS A 113 13.30 5.53 -16.34
C LYS A 113 14.74 5.03 -16.47
N THR A 114 15.62 5.39 -15.53
CA THR A 114 17.04 5.03 -15.58
C THR A 114 17.38 3.85 -14.67
N ILE A 115 16.42 3.29 -13.94
CA ILE A 115 16.63 2.11 -13.11
C ILE A 115 16.50 0.88 -14.01
N SER A 116 17.58 0.13 -14.21
CA SER A 116 17.61 -1.01 -15.12
C SER A 116 17.34 -2.37 -14.45
N THR A 117 17.35 -2.44 -13.12
CA THR A 117 17.18 -3.70 -12.38
C THR A 117 16.14 -3.58 -11.29
N TYR A 118 15.43 -4.68 -11.04
CA TYR A 118 14.49 -4.78 -9.93
C TYR A 118 15.18 -4.51 -8.58
N THR A 119 16.36 -5.07 -8.36
CA THR A 119 17.16 -4.84 -7.13
C THR A 119 17.42 -3.35 -6.89
N ALA A 120 17.78 -2.59 -7.93
CA ALA A 120 18.03 -1.15 -7.79
C ALA A 120 16.74 -0.36 -7.49
N LEU A 121 15.58 -0.79 -8.01
CA LEU A 121 14.29 -0.22 -7.63
C LEU A 121 13.97 -0.55 -6.17
N ASN A 122 14.03 -1.82 -5.80
CA ASN A 122 13.68 -2.32 -4.48
C ASN A 122 14.48 -1.63 -3.37
N ASN A 123 15.80 -1.51 -3.56
CA ASN A 123 16.71 -0.84 -2.63
C ASN A 123 16.40 0.66 -2.44
N ARG A 124 15.68 1.30 -3.38
CA ARG A 124 15.22 2.69 -3.24
C ARG A 124 13.84 2.79 -2.60
N VAL A 125 12.97 1.82 -2.86
CA VAL A 125 11.59 1.81 -2.34
C VAL A 125 11.56 1.44 -0.86
N VAL A 126 12.26 0.38 -0.44
CA VAL A 126 12.18 -0.16 0.93
C VAL A 126 12.51 0.89 2.01
N PRO A 127 13.56 1.71 1.89
CA PRO A 127 13.86 2.74 2.90
C PRO A 127 12.79 3.84 2.98
N TYR A 128 12.27 4.30 1.83
CA TYR A 128 11.17 5.26 1.79
C TYR A 128 9.90 4.69 2.42
N HIS A 129 9.61 3.41 2.12
CA HIS A 129 8.51 2.68 2.73
C HIS A 129 8.60 2.66 4.25
N GLY A 130 9.74 2.23 4.81
CA GLY A 130 9.94 2.20 6.26
C GLY A 130 9.81 3.58 6.91
N ALA A 131 10.30 4.62 6.25
CA ALA A 131 10.16 6.00 6.74
C ALA A 131 8.70 6.46 6.83
N VAL A 132 7.86 6.11 5.85
CA VAL A 132 6.41 6.41 5.88
C VAL A 132 5.70 5.64 6.99
N HIS A 133 5.99 4.35 7.17
CA HIS A 133 5.43 3.54 8.26
C HIS A 133 5.72 4.15 9.64
N ASN A 134 6.99 4.50 9.87
CA ASN A 134 7.44 5.11 11.12
C ASN A 134 6.76 6.47 11.36
N ALA A 135 6.68 7.32 10.33
CA ALA A 135 6.07 8.64 10.44
C ALA A 135 4.56 8.57 10.69
N ALA A 136 3.85 7.59 10.10
CA ALA A 136 2.41 7.45 10.24
C ALA A 136 1.98 7.11 11.68
N GLY A 137 2.83 6.44 12.46
CA GLY A 137 2.53 6.07 13.85
C GLY A 137 1.34 5.11 13.98
N GLY A 138 0.81 4.96 15.19
CA GLY A 138 -0.26 3.98 15.46
C GLY A 138 0.22 2.56 15.24
N GLN A 139 -0.49 1.78 14.41
CA GLN A 139 -0.09 0.40 14.06
C GLN A 139 0.90 0.35 12.89
N MET A 140 1.04 1.43 12.11
CA MET A 140 1.88 1.43 10.90
C MET A 140 3.35 1.06 11.16
N PRO A 141 4.02 1.46 12.25
CA PRO A 141 5.43 1.08 12.48
C PRO A 141 5.67 -0.41 12.75
N ASN A 142 4.64 -1.17 13.16
CA ASN A 142 4.81 -2.56 13.54
C ASN A 142 4.50 -3.51 12.37
N PRO A 143 5.48 -4.21 11.78
CA PRO A 143 5.23 -5.12 10.66
C PRO A 143 4.29 -6.29 11.01
N ASP A 144 4.20 -6.70 12.27
CA ASP A 144 3.28 -7.77 12.68
C ASP A 144 1.80 -7.36 12.65
N THR A 145 1.52 -6.05 12.68
CA THR A 145 0.16 -5.52 12.87
C THR A 145 -0.22 -4.39 11.91
N SER A 146 0.72 -3.85 11.13
CA SER A 146 0.46 -2.71 10.24
C SER A 146 -0.64 -2.94 9.20
N PRO A 147 -0.89 -4.16 8.66
CA PRO A 147 -2.05 -4.38 7.78
C PRO A 147 -3.41 -4.20 8.45
N SER A 148 -3.47 -4.13 9.79
CA SER A 148 -4.69 -3.82 10.56
C SER A 148 -5.09 -2.34 10.53
N ASP A 149 -4.23 -1.50 9.98
CA ASP A 149 -4.49 -0.08 9.75
C ASP A 149 -5.06 0.13 8.33
N PRO A 150 -6.27 0.70 8.15
CA PRO A 150 -6.86 0.90 6.84
C PRO A 150 -5.97 1.68 5.86
N ILE A 151 -5.12 2.59 6.35
CA ILE A 151 -4.25 3.38 5.46
C ILE A 151 -3.08 2.58 4.90
N PHE A 152 -2.73 1.43 5.48
CA PHE A 152 -1.76 0.47 4.94
C PHE A 152 -2.07 0.16 3.47
N TRP A 153 -3.33 -0.12 3.16
CA TRP A 153 -3.74 -0.62 1.85
C TRP A 153 -3.57 0.43 0.74
N PRO A 154 -4.12 1.67 0.85
CA PRO A 154 -3.81 2.72 -0.10
C PRO A 154 -2.34 3.11 -0.15
N PHE A 155 -1.58 2.97 0.94
CA PHE A 155 -0.14 3.22 0.92
C PHE A 155 0.61 2.16 0.09
N HIS A 156 0.34 0.88 0.30
CA HIS A 156 0.95 -0.17 -0.51
C HIS A 156 0.49 -0.13 -1.97
N ALA A 157 -0.75 0.28 -2.25
CA ALA A 157 -1.19 0.59 -3.62
C ALA A 157 -0.36 1.72 -4.28
N PHE A 158 0.13 2.69 -3.50
CA PHE A 158 1.02 3.74 -4.03
C PHE A 158 2.38 3.18 -4.42
N LEU A 159 2.97 2.30 -3.61
CA LEU A 159 4.24 1.64 -3.92
C LEU A 159 4.12 0.67 -5.10
N VAL A 160 3.02 -0.08 -5.18
CA VAL A 160 2.67 -0.90 -6.35
C VAL A 160 2.52 -0.03 -7.60
N ALA A 161 1.91 1.16 -7.50
CA ALA A 161 1.81 2.10 -8.62
C ALA A 161 3.17 2.66 -9.09
N VAL A 162 4.15 2.76 -8.19
CA VAL A 162 5.55 3.09 -8.52
C VAL A 162 6.22 1.91 -9.25
N TYR A 163 6.03 0.69 -8.76
CA TYR A 163 6.56 -0.52 -9.38
C TYR A 163 5.99 -0.76 -10.78
N GLU A 164 4.67 -0.67 -10.94
CA GLU A 164 3.98 -0.75 -12.23
C GLU A 164 4.46 0.34 -13.20
N ARG A 165 4.76 1.54 -12.68
CA ARG A 165 5.28 2.62 -13.52
C ARG A 165 6.70 2.30 -14.01
N TRP A 166 7.54 1.74 -13.15
CA TRP A 166 8.90 1.31 -13.52
C TRP A 166 8.89 0.21 -14.59
N ARG A 167 8.05 -0.82 -14.46
CA ARG A 167 7.93 -1.90 -15.45
C ARG A 167 7.45 -1.45 -16.83
N ASN A 168 6.82 -0.29 -16.89
CA ASN A 168 6.23 0.28 -18.11
C ASN A 168 7.08 1.43 -18.68
N PHE A 169 8.33 1.59 -18.23
CA PHE A 169 9.33 2.43 -18.88
C PHE A 169 10.23 1.57 -19.76
#